data_AF-A0A7J8NGG3-F1
#
_entry.id   AF-A0A7J8NGG3-F1
#
_cell.length_a   1.000
_cell.length_b   1.000
_cell.length_c   1.000
_cell.angle_alpha   90.00
_cell.angle_beta   90.00
_cell.angle_gamma   90.00
#
_symmetry.space_group_name_H-M   'P 1'
#
loop_
_entity.id
_entity.type
_entity.pdbx_description
1 polymer ?
#
loop_
_entity_poly.entity_id
_entity_poly.type
_entity_poly.pdbx_seq_one_letter_code
_entity_poly.pdbx_strand_id
1 'polypeptide(L)'
;MGAAGSKLEKALGDQFPEGERYFGLENFGNTCYCNSVFQALYFCVPFREQLLEYYSSHEIGADAEDNLLTCLADLFTQVVTPLEL
;
A
#
# COMPACT_ATOMS: atom_id res chain seq x y z
N MET A 1 8.66 23.84 16.07
CA MET A 1 9.98 23.23 15.83
C MET A 1 9.89 21.76 16.22
N GLY A 2 9.97 20.84 15.25
CA GLY A 2 9.87 19.39 15.51
C GLY A 2 9.44 18.54 14.32
N ALA A 3 9.81 18.89 13.08
CA ALA A 3 9.60 18.02 11.92
C ALA A 3 10.84 17.11 11.76
N ALA A 4 10.95 16.10 12.61
CA ALA A 4 12.03 15.14 12.49
C ALA A 4 11.47 13.93 11.73
N GLY A 5 11.68 13.89 10.40
CA GLY A 5 11.20 12.82 9.51
C GLY A 5 11.47 11.40 10.00
N SER A 6 10.81 10.41 9.40
CA SER A 6 10.96 9.01 9.77
C SER A 6 12.44 8.58 9.72
N LYS A 7 12.82 7.52 10.45
CA LYS A 7 14.21 7.01 10.37
C LYS A 7 14.61 6.65 8.93
N LEU A 8 13.64 6.21 8.14
CA LEU A 8 13.83 5.89 6.72
C LEU A 8 14.07 7.17 5.89
N GLU A 9 13.24 8.20 6.05
CA GLU A 9 13.43 9.51 5.39
C GLU A 9 14.80 10.09 5.73
N LYS A 10 15.21 10.04 6.99
CA LYS A 10 16.54 10.51 7.42
C LYS A 10 17.68 9.70 6.84
N ALA A 11 17.49 8.38 6.65
CA ALA A 11 18.51 7.50 6.10
C ALA A 11 18.69 7.70 4.58
N LEU A 12 17.61 8.02 3.86
CA LEU A 12 17.63 8.23 2.42
C LEU A 12 17.95 9.68 2.03
N GLY A 13 17.59 10.66 2.86
CA GLY A 13 17.86 12.09 2.62
C GLY A 13 17.33 12.53 1.26
N ASP A 14 18.19 13.14 0.45
CA ASP A 14 17.85 13.61 -0.91
C ASP A 14 17.51 12.47 -1.90
N GLN A 15 17.78 11.21 -1.54
CA GLN A 15 17.41 10.04 -2.34
C GLN A 15 16.01 9.52 -2.02
N PHE A 16 15.31 10.11 -1.04
CA PHE A 16 13.95 9.70 -0.71
C PHE A 16 13.02 10.05 -1.89
N PRO A 17 12.35 9.07 -2.53
CA PRO A 17 11.56 9.36 -3.72
C PRO A 17 10.38 10.29 -3.41
N GLU A 18 10.23 11.34 -4.23
CA GLU A 18 9.14 12.31 -4.08
C GLU A 18 7.79 11.65 -4.37
N GLY A 19 6.80 11.91 -3.50
CA GLY A 19 5.44 11.38 -3.66
C GLY A 19 5.27 9.91 -3.25
N GLU A 20 6.35 9.19 -2.96
CA GLU A 20 6.28 7.80 -2.48
C GLU A 20 6.09 7.73 -0.97
N ARG A 21 5.43 6.66 -0.53
CA ARG A 21 5.21 6.37 0.89
C ARG A 21 5.52 4.92 1.19
N TYR A 22 6.23 4.71 2.28
CA TYR A 22 6.68 3.39 2.70
C TYR A 22 6.02 2.99 4.01
N PHE A 23 5.23 1.92 3.96
CA PHE A 23 4.54 1.36 5.11
C PHE A 23 4.96 -0.09 5.36
N GLY A 24 5.13 -0.44 6.62
CA GLY A 24 5.26 -1.84 7.06
C GLY A 24 3.89 -2.48 7.29
N LEU A 25 3.84 -3.80 7.19
CA LEU A 25 2.65 -4.59 7.55
C LEU A 25 2.90 -5.29 8.88
N GLU A 26 1.96 -5.15 9.83
CA GLU A 26 2.03 -5.81 11.13
C GLU A 26 1.99 -7.34 10.99
N ASN A 27 2.74 -8.04 11.85
CA ASN A 27 2.77 -9.49 11.87
C ASN A 27 1.87 -10.00 13.00
N PHE A 28 0.78 -10.67 12.64
CA PHE A 28 -0.22 -11.19 13.58
C PHE A 28 0.05 -12.64 14.01
N GLY A 29 1.32 -13.04 14.05
CA GLY A 29 1.77 -14.39 14.40
C GLY A 29 1.95 -15.26 13.16
N ASN A 30 3.21 -15.49 12.78
CA ASN A 30 3.59 -16.25 11.60
C ASN A 30 2.94 -15.77 10.27
N THR A 31 2.49 -14.52 10.16
CA THR A 31 1.91 -13.96 8.92
C THR A 31 2.94 -13.29 8.02
N CYS A 32 4.23 -13.32 8.40
CA CYS A 32 5.30 -12.67 7.64
C CYS A 32 5.45 -13.20 6.20
N TYR A 33 5.08 -14.46 5.94
CA TYR A 33 5.07 -15.02 4.59
C TYR A 33 4.11 -14.23 3.69
N CYS A 34 2.88 -13.97 4.14
CA CYS A 34 1.92 -13.12 3.44
C CYS A 34 2.47 -11.70 3.26
N ASN A 35 2.96 -11.09 4.35
CA ASN A 35 3.44 -9.70 4.32
C ASN A 35 4.55 -9.50 3.29
N SER A 36 5.51 -10.43 3.19
CA SER A 36 6.58 -10.36 2.20
C SER A 36 6.08 -10.45 0.75
N VAL A 37 5.06 -11.29 0.49
CA VAL A 37 4.47 -11.44 -0.84
C VAL A 37 3.66 -10.21 -1.22
N PHE A 38 2.89 -9.65 -0.29
CA PHE A 38 2.11 -8.42 -0.55
C PHE A 38 3.01 -7.23 -0.88
N GLN A 39 4.13 -7.08 -0.18
CA GLN A 39 5.12 -6.05 -0.49
C GLN A 39 5.74 -6.26 -1.88
N ALA A 40 6.12 -7.49 -2.23
CA ALA A 40 6.64 -7.79 -3.57
C ALA A 40 5.62 -7.45 -4.67
N LEU A 41 4.34 -7.82 -4.48
CA LEU A 41 3.26 -7.49 -5.41
C LEU A 41 3.01 -5.98 -5.49
N TYR A 42 3.06 -5.25 -4.38
CA TYR A 42 2.86 -3.79 -4.37
C TYR A 42 3.92 -3.07 -5.20
N PHE A 43 5.18 -3.49 -5.09
CA PHE A 43 6.29 -2.92 -5.87
C PHE A 43 6.40 -3.49 -7.30
N CYS A 44 5.60 -4.49 -7.66
CA CYS A 44 5.33 -4.82 -9.06
C CYS A 44 4.38 -3.76 -9.65
N VAL A 45 4.93 -2.62 -10.07
CA VAL A 45 4.18 -1.46 -10.57
C VAL A 45 3.06 -1.82 -11.56
N PRO A 46 3.27 -2.66 -12.59
CA PRO A 46 2.20 -3.01 -13.53
C PRO A 46 1.03 -3.76 -12.88
N PHE A 47 1.29 -4.54 -11.83
CA PHE A 47 0.25 -5.26 -11.09
C PHE A 47 -0.53 -4.31 -10.18
N ARG A 48 0.19 -3.46 -9.43
CA ARG A 48 -0.41 -2.45 -8.55
C ARG A 48 -1.34 -1.52 -9.31
N GLU A 49 -0.89 -0.97 -10.43
CA GLU A 49 -1.67 -0.04 -11.26
C GLU A 49 -2.93 -0.69 -11.81
N GLN A 50 -2.81 -1.90 -12.38
CA GLN A 50 -3.98 -2.64 -12.89
C GLN A 50 -4.97 -3.02 -11.80
N LEU A 51 -4.50 -3.38 -10.59
CA LEU A 51 -5.38 -3.70 -9.47
C LEU A 51 -6.17 -2.48 -8.99
N LEU A 52 -5.50 -1.33 -8.86
CA LEU A 52 -6.14 -0.07 -8.45
C LEU A 52 -7.10 0.45 -9.53
N GLU A 53 -6.72 0.34 -10.80
CA GLU A 53 -7.60 0.68 -11.92
C GLU A 53 -8.85 -0.22 -11.93
N TYR A 54 -8.67 -1.54 -11.81
CA TYR A 54 -9.77 -2.50 -11.70
C TYR A 54 -10.73 -2.14 -10.56
N TYR A 55 -10.18 -1.82 -9.39
CA TYR A 55 -10.94 -1.47 -8.18
C TYR A 55 -11.68 -0.12 -8.30
N SER A 56 -11.11 0.85 -9.01
CA SER A 56 -11.70 2.17 -9.23
C SER A 56 -12.74 2.23 -10.37
N SER A 57 -12.58 1.41 -11.40
CA SER A 57 -13.37 1.44 -12.65
C SER A 57 -14.66 0.63 -12.55
N HIS A 58 -14.64 -0.43 -11.76
CA HIS A 58 -15.85 -1.10 -11.37
C HIS A 58 -16.41 -0.27 -10.22
N GLU A 59 -17.67 0.17 -10.31
CA GLU A 59 -18.46 0.51 -9.14
C GLU A 59 -18.62 -0.77 -8.29
N ILE A 60 -17.52 -1.29 -7.74
CA ILE A 60 -17.47 -2.13 -6.52
C ILE A 60 -17.80 -1.22 -5.33
N GLY A 61 -18.66 -0.22 -5.55
CA GLY A 61 -19.43 0.45 -4.53
C GLY A 61 -20.56 -0.50 -4.18
N ALA A 62 -20.47 -1.08 -2.98
CA ALA A 62 -21.52 -1.80 -2.26
C ALA A 62 -21.91 -3.22 -2.71
N ASP A 63 -21.80 -3.62 -3.99
CA ASP A 63 -22.38 -4.90 -4.47
C ASP A 63 -21.41 -5.96 -5.03
N ALA A 64 -20.09 -5.71 -5.08
CA ALA A 64 -19.16 -6.78 -5.48
C ALA A 64 -18.95 -7.76 -4.33
N GLU A 65 -19.02 -9.06 -4.63
CA GLU A 65 -18.73 -10.09 -3.64
C GLU A 65 -17.30 -9.96 -3.11
N ASP A 66 -17.18 -9.84 -1.79
CA ASP A 66 -15.90 -9.84 -1.09
C ASP A 66 -15.09 -11.08 -1.49
N ASN A 67 -13.91 -10.84 -2.02
CA ASN A 67 -12.98 -11.89 -2.39
C ASN A 67 -11.55 -11.41 -2.13
N LEU A 68 -10.59 -12.33 -2.29
CA LEU A 68 -9.20 -12.02 -1.98
C LEU A 68 -8.63 -10.86 -2.82
N LEU A 69 -9.13 -10.68 -4.05
CA LEU A 69 -8.69 -9.61 -4.95
C LEU A 69 -9.22 -8.25 -4.46
N THR A 70 -10.49 -8.16 -4.02
CA THR A 70 -11.05 -6.92 -3.46
C THR A 70 -10.36 -6.56 -2.14
N CYS A 71 -10.10 -7.52 -1.25
CA CYS A 71 -9.33 -7.27 -0.02
C CYS A 71 -7.89 -6.79 -0.29
N LEU A 72 -7.23 -7.33 -1.32
CA LEU A 72 -5.90 -6.88 -1.71
C LEU A 72 -5.92 -5.47 -2.30
N ALA A 73 -6.96 -5.14 -3.08
CA ALA A 73 -7.17 -3.81 -3.62
C ALA A 73 -7.44 -2.78 -2.51
N ASP A 74 -8.24 -3.12 -1.51
CA ASP A 74 -8.47 -2.30 -0.32
C ASP A 74 -7.16 -2.01 0.41
N LEU A 75 -6.35 -3.05 0.63
CA LEU A 75 -5.04 -2.92 1.26
C LEU A 75 -4.14 -1.97 0.46
N PHE A 76 -4.04 -2.13 -0.86
CA PHE A 76 -3.19 -1.28 -1.69
C PHE A 76 -3.72 0.15 -1.78
N THR A 77 -5.04 0.33 -1.77
CA THR A 77 -5.68 1.65 -1.73
C THR A 77 -5.28 2.39 -0.46
N GLN A 78 -5.34 1.75 0.71
CA GLN A 78 -4.92 2.35 1.99
C GLN A 78 -3.45 2.82 2.01
N VAL A 79 -2.58 2.18 1.22
CA VAL A 79 -1.15 2.58 1.12
C VAL A 79 -1.00 3.82 0.24
N VAL A 80 -1.81 3.95 -0.82
CA VAL A 80 -1.72 5.04 -1.80
C VAL A 80 -2.50 6.28 -1.34
N THR A 81 -3.64 6.13 -0.65
CA THR A 81 -4.46 7.27 -0.24
C THR A 81 -3.76 8.14 0.82
N PRO A 82 -3.79 9.48 0.70
CA PRO A 82 -3.46 10.40 1.79
C PRO A 82 -4.24 10.05 3.06
N LEU A 83 -3.54 9.87 4.19
CA LEU A 83 -4.21 10.00 5.49
C LEU A 83 -4.76 11.43 5.56
N GLU A 84 -6.07 11.58 5.53
CA GLU A 84 -6.70 12.81 5.99
C GLU A 84 -6.44 12.90 7.50
N LEU A 85 -5.54 13.80 7.88
CA LEU A 85 -5.30 14.24 9.25
C LEU A 85 -5.49 15.75 9.34
#